data_AF-A0A7X3UGN7-F1
#
_entry.id   AF-A0A7X3UGN7-F1
#
_cell.length_a   1.000
_cell.length_b   1.000
_cell.length_c   1.000
_cell.angle_alpha   90.00
_cell.angle_beta   90.00
_cell.angle_gamma   90.00
#
_symmetry.space_group_name_H-M   'P 1'
#
loop_
_entity.id
_entity.type
_entity.pdbx_description
1 polymer ?
#
loop_
_entity_poly.entity_id
_entity_poly.type
_entity_poly.pdbx_seq_one_letter_code
_entity_poly.pdbx_strand_id
1 'polypeptide(L)'
;SKTGARVVSLPPQAVALLAALPREEGNPWVFPGKPGACLGNIYGVWYSVRARAGLGDVRLHDLRHSFASRALAMGESLPMIGRLLGHSRIETTARYAP
;
A
#
# COMPACT_ATOMS: atom_id res chain seq x y z
N SER A 1 -20.82 -6.85 -7.07
CA SER A 1 -20.72 -5.43 -7.42
C SER A 1 -19.27 -4.97 -7.38
N LYS A 2 -18.73 -4.48 -8.50
CA LYS A 2 -17.35 -4.00 -8.62
C LYS A 2 -17.26 -2.61 -7.97
N THR A 3 -16.59 -2.54 -6.83
CA THR A 3 -16.62 -1.45 -5.84
C THR A 3 -16.21 -0.10 -6.43
N GLY A 4 -17.03 0.93 -6.18
CA GLY A 4 -16.77 2.32 -6.57
C GLY A 4 -15.56 2.93 -5.87
N ALA A 5 -15.24 4.18 -6.24
CA ALA A 5 -14.12 4.94 -5.70
C ALA A 5 -14.15 4.96 -4.17
N ARG A 6 -12.99 4.75 -3.54
CA ARG A 6 -12.81 4.75 -2.09
C ARG A 6 -11.78 5.78 -1.70
N VAL A 7 -12.10 6.60 -0.70
CA VAL A 7 -11.14 7.49 -0.06
C VAL A 7 -10.35 6.71 0.99
N VAL A 8 -9.02 6.82 0.93
CA VAL A 8 -8.09 6.24 1.91
C VAL A 8 -7.25 7.37 2.49
N SER A 9 -7.27 7.53 3.81
CA SER A 9 -6.42 8.51 4.48
C SER A 9 -4.96 8.06 4.44
N LEU A 10 -4.10 8.95 3.95
CA LEU A 10 -2.66 8.72 3.90
C LEU A 10 -1.97 9.44 5.07
N PRO A 11 -0.94 8.83 5.69
CA PRO A 11 -0.15 9.52 6.70
C PRO A 11 0.61 10.69 6.08
N PRO A 12 0.89 11.78 6.84
CA PRO A 12 1.54 12.98 6.32
C PRO A 12 2.86 12.70 5.58
N GLN A 13 3.63 11.72 6.06
CA GLN A 13 4.89 11.32 5.44
C GLN A 13 4.67 10.72 4.04
N ALA A 14 3.61 9.96 3.84
CA ALA A 14 3.27 9.41 2.52
C ALA A 14 2.80 10.52 1.57
N VAL A 15 2.01 11.48 2.08
CA VAL A 15 1.58 12.65 1.30
C VAL A 15 2.79 13.47 0.84
N ALA A 16 3.73 13.75 1.74
CA ALA A 16 4.94 14.50 1.41
C ALA A 16 5.78 13.79 0.33
N LEU A 17 5.94 12.46 0.43
CA LEU A 17 6.62 11.68 -0.60
C LEU A 17 5.92 11.76 -1.95
N LEU A 18 4.59 11.60 -2.00
CA LEU A 18 3.82 11.68 -3.24
C LEU A 18 3.80 13.08 -3.87
N ALA A 19 3.90 14.12 -3.04
CA ALA A 19 4.00 15.51 -3.48
C ALA A 19 5.38 15.84 -4.05
N ALA A 20 6.44 15.21 -3.53
CA ALA A 20 7.82 15.39 -4.00
C ALA A 20 8.14 14.61 -5.28
N LEU A 21 7.28 13.68 -5.72
CA LEU A 21 7.48 12.96 -6.97
C LEU A 21 7.36 13.91 -8.18
N PRO A 22 8.31 13.84 -9.15
CA PRO A 22 8.22 14.64 -10.37
C PRO A 22 6.92 14.30 -11.12
N ARG A 23 6.26 15.34 -11.63
CA ARG A 23 5.02 15.22 -12.41
C ARG A 23 5.32 15.58 -13.86
N GLU A 24 4.91 14.70 -14.76
CA GLU A 24 4.96 14.96 -16.20
C GLU A 24 3.70 15.70 -16.62
N GLU A 25 3.85 16.78 -17.37
CA GLU A 25 2.72 17.54 -17.91
C GLU A 25 1.89 16.65 -18.85
N GLY A 26 0.57 16.68 -18.70
CA GLY A 26 -0.35 15.84 -19.47
C GLY A 26 -0.40 14.36 -19.05
N ASN A 27 0.35 13.94 -18.02
CA ASN A 27 0.31 12.56 -17.52
C ASN A 27 -0.69 12.41 -16.35
N PRO A 28 -1.75 11.61 -16.49
CA PRO A 28 -2.78 11.44 -15.45
C PRO A 28 -2.35 10.52 -14.29
N TRP A 29 -1.20 9.84 -14.39
CA TRP A 29 -0.81 8.79 -13.44
C TRP A 29 0.13 9.30 -12.35
N VAL A 30 -0.12 8.90 -11.10
CA VAL A 30 0.80 9.18 -9.97
C VAL A 30 2.11 8.40 -10.09
N PHE A 31 2.03 7.17 -10.61
CA PHE A 31 3.18 6.31 -10.86
C PHE A 31 3.27 6.00 -12.36
N PRO A 32 4.05 6.79 -13.12
CA PRO A 32 4.24 6.56 -14.55
C PRO A 32 5.03 5.28 -14.80
N GLY A 33 4.68 4.59 -15.89
CA GLY A 33 5.38 3.42 -16.39
C GLY A 33 6.18 3.76 -17.64
N LYS A 34 5.94 3.03 -18.74
CA LYS A 34 6.45 3.43 -20.06
C LYS A 34 5.76 4.74 -20.52
N PRO A 35 6.35 5.51 -21.44
CA PRO A 35 5.72 6.72 -21.96
C PRO A 35 4.25 6.48 -22.38
N GLY A 36 3.34 7.29 -21.85
CA GLY A 36 1.90 7.17 -22.08
C GLY A 36 1.17 6.06 -21.31
N ALA A 37 1.86 5.33 -20.42
CA ALA A 37 1.28 4.24 -19.64
C ALA A 37 1.54 4.39 -18.13
N CYS A 38 0.63 3.84 -17.32
CA CYS A 38 0.87 3.68 -15.89
C CYS A 38 1.83 2.52 -15.59
N LEU A 39 2.37 2.48 -14.37
CA LEU A 39 3.15 1.35 -13.91
C LEU A 39 2.30 0.06 -13.92
N GLY A 40 2.61 -0.85 -14.85
CA GLY A 40 1.83 -2.08 -15.05
C GLY A 40 2.00 -3.13 -13.94
N ASN A 41 3.18 -3.23 -13.32
CA ASN A 41 3.38 -4.04 -12.12
C ASN A 41 4.42 -3.41 -11.19
N ILE A 42 4.27 -3.65 -9.89
CA ILE A 42 5.20 -3.16 -8.86
C ILE A 42 6.28 -4.17 -8.49
N TYR A 43 6.18 -5.44 -8.92
CA TYR A 43 7.07 -6.52 -8.50
C TYR A 43 8.53 -6.27 -8.90
N GLY A 44 8.79 -5.74 -10.10
CA GLY A 44 10.16 -5.39 -10.52
C GLY A 44 10.80 -4.35 -9.59
N VAL A 45 10.05 -3.31 -9.26
CA VAL A 45 10.49 -2.28 -8.30
C VAL A 45 10.69 -2.88 -6.91
N TRP A 46 9.75 -3.71 -6.45
CA TRP A 46 9.81 -4.37 -5.16
C TRP A 46 11.06 -5.25 -5.01
N TYR A 47 11.39 -6.05 -6.02
CA TYR A 47 12.57 -6.91 -6.01
C TYR A 47 13.87 -6.10 -5.93
N SER A 48 13.95 -4.99 -6.65
CA SER A 48 15.10 -4.08 -6.56
C SER A 48 15.21 -3.41 -5.18
N VAL A 49 14.09 -2.94 -4.63
CA VAL A 49 14.06 -2.30 -3.30
C VAL A 49 14.44 -3.29 -2.20
N ARG A 50 13.85 -4.48 -2.19
CA ARG A 50 14.13 -5.49 -1.15
C ARG A 50 15.59 -5.96 -1.21
N ALA A 51 16.15 -6.12 -2.41
CA ALA A 51 17.55 -6.52 -2.57
C ALA A 51 18.48 -5.45 -1.99
N ARG A 52 18.23 -4.17 -2.30
CA ARG A 52 18.99 -3.04 -1.75
C ARG A 52 18.84 -2.88 -0.24
N ALA A 53 17.71 -3.29 0.32
CA ALA A 53 17.43 -3.24 1.76
C ALA A 53 17.91 -4.49 2.53
N GLY A 54 18.46 -5.51 1.86
CA GLY A 54 18.84 -6.77 2.51
C GLY A 54 17.66 -7.64 2.94
N LEU A 55 16.48 -7.46 2.33
CA LEU A 55 15.21 -8.10 2.68
C LEU A 55 14.81 -9.18 1.65
N GLY A 56 15.68 -10.16 1.41
CA GLY A 56 15.50 -11.17 0.36
C GLY A 56 14.19 -11.97 0.43
N ASP A 57 13.74 -12.26 1.65
CA ASP A 57 12.58 -13.13 1.89
C ASP A 57 11.26 -12.37 2.06
N VAL A 58 11.30 -11.02 2.10
CA VAL A 58 10.11 -10.21 2.31
C VAL A 58 9.30 -10.11 1.01
N ARG A 59 8.02 -10.43 1.13
CA ARG A 59 7.03 -10.37 0.05
C ARG A 59 6.20 -9.10 0.17
N LEU A 60 5.61 -8.68 -0.95
CA LEU A 60 4.81 -7.46 -0.98
C LEU A 60 3.59 -7.51 -0.03
N HIS A 61 3.02 -8.70 0.20
CA HIS A 61 1.92 -8.88 1.16
C HIS A 61 2.36 -8.73 2.61
N ASP A 62 3.64 -8.98 2.93
CA ASP A 62 4.17 -8.83 4.28
C ASP A 62 4.17 -7.36 4.70
N LEU A 63 4.27 -6.42 3.75
CA LEU A 63 4.09 -4.98 4.03
C LEU A 63 2.67 -4.68 4.52
N ARG A 64 1.66 -5.30 3.87
CA ARG A 64 0.25 -5.14 4.25
C ARG A 64 -0.02 -5.75 5.62
N HIS A 65 0.54 -6.93 5.89
CA HIS A 65 0.47 -7.58 7.20
C HIS A 65 1.16 -6.74 8.27
N SER A 66 2.36 -6.24 8.02
CA SER A 66 3.11 -5.42 8.96
C SER A 66 2.37 -4.13 9.32
N PHE A 67 1.72 -3.49 8.35
CA PHE A 67 0.86 -2.33 8.60
C PHE A 67 -0.32 -2.69 9.51
N ALA A 68 -1.00 -3.81 9.23
CA ALA A 68 -2.12 -4.29 10.03
C ALA A 68 -1.70 -4.59 11.48
N SER A 69 -0.60 -5.33 11.66
CA SER A 69 -0.06 -5.71 12.97
C SER A 69 0.38 -4.48 13.77
N ARG A 70 1.01 -3.48 13.13
CA ARG A 70 1.38 -2.23 13.79
C ARG A 70 0.16 -1.41 14.21
N ALA A 71 -0.88 -1.35 13.37
CA ALA A 71 -2.12 -0.66 13.73
C ALA A 71 -2.79 -1.35 14.94
N LEU A 72 -2.85 -2.69 14.96
CA LEU A 72 -3.36 -3.46 16.10
C LEU A 72 -2.57 -3.17 17.39
N ALA A 73 -1.24 -3.17 17.30
CA ALA A 73 -0.37 -2.89 18.44
C ALA A 73 -0.53 -1.47 19.00
N MET A 74 -0.94 -0.50 18.16
CA MET A 74 -1.27 0.87 18.58
C MET A 74 -2.68 1.01 19.16
N GLY A 75 -3.42 -0.09 19.33
CA GLY A 75 -4.77 -0.09 19.89
C GLY A 75 -5.88 0.28 18.91
N GLU A 76 -5.59 0.31 17.60
CA GLU A 76 -6.62 0.57 16.59
C GLU A 76 -7.63 -0.59 16.50
N SER A 77 -8.90 -0.24 16.36
CA SER A 77 -9.97 -1.25 16.29
C SER A 77 -9.92 -2.02 14.95
N LEU A 78 -10.20 -3.32 15.00
CA LEU A 78 -10.27 -4.19 13.80
C LEU A 78 -11.14 -3.62 12.66
N PRO A 79 -12.30 -2.99 12.91
CA PRO A 79 -13.08 -2.32 11.87
C PRO A 79 -12.34 -1.13 11.23
N MET A 80 -11.58 -0.37 12.01
CA MET A 80 -10.76 0.74 11.49
C MET A 80 -9.62 0.22 10.62
N ILE A 81 -8.96 -0.86 11.04
CA ILE A 81 -7.89 -1.49 10.27
C ILE A 81 -8.41 -2.08 8.96
N GLY A 82 -9.58 -2.71 8.97
CA GLY A 82 -10.28 -3.13 7.75
C GLY A 82 -10.63 -1.96 6.82
N ARG A 83 -10.98 -0.80 7.40
CA ARG A 83 -11.18 0.45 6.64
C ARG A 83 -9.88 1.03 6.07
N LEU A 84 -8.76 0.90 6.74
CA LEU A 84 -7.47 1.38 6.24
C LEU A 84 -6.89 0.45 5.16
N LEU A 85 -7.06 -0.87 5.32
CA LEU A 85 -6.47 -1.88 4.43
C LEU A 85 -7.22 -2.11 3.12
N GLY A 86 -8.40 -1.50 2.95
CA GLY A 86 -9.12 -1.63 1.69
C GLY A 86 -9.98 -2.89 1.57
N HIS A 87 -10.03 -3.76 2.59
CA HIS A 87 -10.67 -5.07 2.46
C HIS A 87 -12.19 -4.97 2.57
N SER A 88 -12.92 -5.49 1.57
CA SER A 88 -14.35 -5.77 1.68
C SER A 88 -14.64 -7.09 2.41
N ARG A 89 -13.61 -7.92 2.66
CA ARG A 89 -13.70 -9.18 3.40
C ARG A 89 -12.78 -9.12 4.63
N ILE A 90 -13.41 -9.11 5.80
CA ILE A 90 -12.79 -9.20 7.14
C ILE A 90 -12.26 -10.64 7.41
N GLU A 91 -12.34 -11.55 6.44
CA GLU A 91 -12.13 -12.99 6.64
C GLU A 91 -10.65 -13.41 6.85
N THR A 92 -9.66 -12.54 6.65
CA THR A 92 -8.25 -12.86 6.97
C THR A 92 -7.70 -12.15 8.21
N THR A 93 -8.50 -11.34 8.91
CA THR A 93 -8.06 -10.60 10.12
C THR A 93 -8.45 -11.30 11.42
N ALA A 94 -9.02 -12.51 11.36
CA ALA A 94 -9.41 -13.31 12.53
C ALA A 94 -8.28 -14.20 13.09
N ARG A 95 -7.03 -14.04 12.63
CA ARG A 95 -5.86 -14.81 13.13
C ARG A 95 -4.85 -13.96 13.92
N TYR A 96 -5.25 -12.78 14.36
CA TYR A 96 -4.39 -11.84 15.11
C TYR A 96 -5.07 -11.28 16.36
N ALA A 97 -5.81 -12.13 17.07
CA ALA A 97 -6.11 -11.93 18.48
C ALA A 97 -5.62 -13.21 19.21
N PRO A 98 -4.80 -13.08 20.27
CA PRO A 98 -4.63 -14.18 21.21
C PRO A 98 -5.94 -14.53 21.91
#